data_AF-A0A353IP80-F1
#
_entry.id   AF-A0A353IP80-F1
#
_cell.length_a   1.000
_cell.length_b   1.000
_cell.length_c   1.000
_cell.angle_alpha   90.00
_cell.angle_beta   90.00
_cell.angle_gamma   90.00
#
_symmetry.space_group_name_H-M   'P 1'
#
loop_
_entity.id
_entity.type
_entity.pdbx_description
1 polymer ?
#
loop_
_entity_poly.entity_id
_entity_poly.type
_entity_poly.pdbx_seq_one_letter_code
_entity_poly.pdbx_strand_id
1 'polypeptide(L)'
;PLKSLFGKAVRFESHGCVRTHNVDRLAAWVLDNNPSWNLGRIQSMKTSRVQENVPSRQTIGVYFTYISAWGTPDGLIHFRPDIYNLDTRGTFASNY
;
A
#
# COMPACT_ATOMS: atom_id res chain seq x y z
N PRO A 1 -7.87 -8.05 -10.81
CA PRO A 1 -6.43 -8.20 -10.48
C PRO A 1 -6.15 -9.61 -9.95
N LEU A 2 -5.09 -10.25 -10.45
CA LEU A 2 -4.65 -11.56 -9.99
C LEU A 2 -4.10 -11.43 -8.56
N LYS A 3 -4.79 -12.02 -7.58
CA LYS A 3 -4.35 -12.02 -6.17
C LYS A 3 -2.95 -12.64 -6.01
N SER A 4 -2.56 -13.54 -6.92
CA SER A 4 -1.25 -14.20 -6.93
C SER A 4 -0.07 -13.23 -7.05
N LEU A 5 -0.26 -12.02 -7.59
CA LEU A 5 0.81 -11.04 -7.74
C LEU A 5 1.32 -10.48 -6.39
N PHE A 6 0.51 -10.54 -5.33
CA PHE A 6 0.96 -10.11 -3.99
C PHE A 6 1.92 -11.09 -3.34
N GLY A 7 1.95 -12.35 -3.80
CA GLY A 7 2.88 -13.37 -3.31
C GLY A 7 4.29 -13.29 -3.91
N LYS A 8 4.51 -12.44 -4.93
CA LYS A 8 5.82 -12.27 -5.55
C LYS A 8 6.75 -11.44 -4.66
N ALA A 9 8.04 -11.79 -4.65
CA ALA A 9 9.08 -10.97 -4.02
C ALA A 9 9.29 -9.63 -4.73
N VAL A 10 9.10 -9.62 -6.06
CA VAL A 10 9.19 -8.45 -6.94
C VAL A 10 7.79 -8.07 -7.41
N ARG A 11 7.36 -6.82 -7.19
CA ARG A 11 5.96 -6.39 -7.38
C ARG A 11 5.81 -5.07 -8.14
N PHE A 12 6.65 -4.83 -9.15
CA PHE A 12 6.64 -3.63 -9.99
C PHE A 12 5.66 -3.77 -11.18
N GLU A 13 4.45 -4.23 -10.88
CA GLU A 13 3.47 -4.71 -11.89
C GLU A 13 2.35 -3.67 -12.13
N SER A 14 2.62 -2.40 -11.83
CA SER A 14 1.67 -1.29 -11.94
C SER A 14 2.17 -0.20 -12.88
N HIS A 15 1.27 0.36 -13.68
CA HIS A 15 1.53 1.52 -14.55
C HIS A 15 1.57 2.86 -13.79
N GLY A 16 1.86 2.85 -12.48
CA GLY A 16 1.99 4.04 -11.64
C GLY A 16 1.08 4.08 -10.39
N CYS A 17 -0.09 3.43 -10.40
CA CYS A 17 -0.96 3.37 -9.22
C CYS A 17 -0.53 2.27 -8.24
N VAL A 18 -0.54 2.56 -6.93
CA VAL A 18 -0.30 1.55 -5.89
C VAL A 18 -1.53 0.64 -5.73
N ARG A 19 -1.33 -0.67 -5.93
CA ARG A 19 -2.35 -1.69 -5.68
C ARG A 19 -2.21 -2.24 -4.27
N THR A 20 -3.27 -2.14 -3.47
CA THR A 20 -3.27 -2.65 -2.09
C THR A 20 -3.92 -4.03 -2.01
N HIS A 21 -3.30 -4.95 -1.27
CA HIS A 21 -3.94 -6.20 -0.89
C HIS A 21 -5.02 -5.95 0.18
N ASN A 22 -6.04 -6.82 0.28
CA ASN A 22 -7.14 -6.68 1.26
C ASN A 22 -7.83 -5.30 1.25
N VAL A 23 -8.10 -4.76 0.05
CA VAL A 23 -8.68 -3.42 -0.14
C VAL A 23 -10.02 -3.21 0.57
N ASP A 24 -10.80 -4.27 0.79
CA ASP A 24 -12.05 -4.24 1.54
C ASP A 24 -11.84 -3.92 3.03
N ARG A 25 -10.79 -4.47 3.64
CA ARG A 25 -10.40 -4.15 5.01
C ARG A 25 -9.83 -2.73 5.12
N LEU A 26 -9.03 -2.30 4.16
CA LEU A 26 -8.55 -0.92 4.11
C LEU A 26 -9.73 0.05 3.99
N ALA A 27 -10.70 -0.22 3.11
CA ALA A 27 -11.88 0.61 2.96
C ALA A 27 -12.72 0.65 4.26
N ALA A 28 -12.86 -0.47 4.96
CA ALA A 28 -13.55 -0.51 6.26
C ALA A 28 -12.84 0.40 7.28
N TRP A 29 -11.51 0.34 7.37
CA TRP A 29 -10.74 1.21 8.25
C TRP A 29 -10.84 2.70 7.87
N VAL A 30 -10.77 3.02 6.57
CA VAL A 30 -10.93 4.41 6.08
C VAL A 30 -12.29 4.98 6.48
N LEU A 31 -13.34 4.15 6.44
CA LEU A 31 -14.72 4.56 6.68
C LEU A 31 -15.22 4.30 8.11
N ASP A 32 -14.35 3.93 9.06
CA ASP A 32 -14.76 3.49 10.40
C ASP A 32 -15.54 4.57 11.18
N ASN A 33 -15.24 5.85 10.93
CA ASN A 33 -15.96 6.99 11.51
C ASN A 33 -17.27 7.35 10.78
N ASN A 34 -17.63 6.64 9.70
CA ASN A 34 -18.86 6.84 8.97
C ASN A 34 -19.94 5.90 9.52
N PRO A 35 -21.00 6.42 10.17
CA PRO A 35 -22.11 5.61 10.65
C PRO A 35 -22.68 4.77 9.51
N SER A 36 -23.05 3.52 9.79
CA SER A 36 -23.55 2.52 8.83
C SER A 36 -22.54 1.96 7.82
N TRP A 37 -21.26 2.35 7.87
CA TRP A 37 -20.19 1.74 7.06
C TRP A 37 -19.38 0.75 7.88
N ASN A 38 -19.47 -0.53 7.53
CA ASN A 38 -18.68 -1.61 8.12
C ASN A 38 -18.23 -2.59 7.02
N LEU A 39 -17.38 -3.56 7.38
CA LEU A 39 -16.85 -4.54 6.43
C LEU A 39 -17.96 -5.31 5.70
N GLY A 40 -19.05 -5.67 6.39
CA GLY A 40 -20.18 -6.39 5.80
C GLY A 40 -20.86 -5.59 4.70
N ARG A 41 -21.12 -4.29 4.91
CA ARG A 41 -21.67 -3.40 3.88
C ARG A 41 -20.71 -3.22 2.70
N ILE A 42 -19.41 -3.09 2.95
CA ILE A 42 -18.42 -2.95 1.87
C ILE A 42 -18.37 -4.22 1.01
N GLN A 43 -18.42 -5.38 1.64
CA GLN A 43 -18.48 -6.67 0.96
C GLN A 43 -19.80 -6.85 0.20
N SER A 44 -20.94 -6.40 0.73
CA SER A 44 -22.22 -6.46 0.02
C SER A 44 -22.22 -5.58 -1.23
N MET A 45 -21.68 -4.36 -1.15
CA MET A 45 -21.52 -3.44 -2.29
C MET A 45 -20.65 -4.05 -3.40
N LYS A 46 -19.57 -4.72 -3.02
CA LYS A 46 -18.70 -5.44 -3.96
C LYS A 46 -19.45 -6.56 -4.68
N THR A 47 -20.28 -7.32 -3.97
CA THR A 47 -21.08 -8.41 -4.53
C THR A 47 -22.20 -7.88 -5.43
N SER A 48 -22.89 -6.81 -5.00
CA SER A 48 -24.00 -6.20 -5.74
C SER A 48 -23.54 -5.38 -6.95
N ARG A 49 -22.25 -5.04 -7.04
CA ARG A 49 -21.64 -4.15 -8.05
C ARG A 49 -22.21 -2.73 -8.05
N VAL A 50 -22.88 -2.33 -6.97
CA VAL A 50 -23.32 -0.94 -6.80
C VAL A 50 -22.10 -0.09 -6.49
N GLN A 51 -22.00 1.07 -7.16
CA GLN A 51 -20.97 2.05 -6.90
C GLN A 51 -21.56 3.21 -6.11
N GLU A 52 -20.90 3.56 -5.01
CA GLU A 52 -21.26 4.69 -4.15
C GLU A 52 -19.97 5.47 -3.81
N ASN A 53 -20.01 6.80 -3.97
CA ASN A 53 -18.91 7.67 -3.57
C ASN A 53 -19.12 8.09 -2.12
N VAL A 54 -18.20 7.69 -1.24
CA VAL A 54 -18.35 7.91 0.20
C VAL A 54 -17.18 8.77 0.69
N PRO A 55 -17.41 10.01 1.13
CA PRO A 55 -16.37 10.82 1.73
C PRO A 55 -15.99 10.26 3.11
N SER A 56 -14.69 10.18 3.39
CA SER A 56 -14.20 9.88 4.73
C SER A 56 -14.47 11.06 5.66
N ARG A 57 -14.99 10.80 6.87
CA ARG A 57 -15.13 11.82 7.93
C ARG A 57 -13.83 12.14 8.64
N GLN A 58 -12.77 11.36 8.41
CA GLN A 58 -11.43 11.61 8.94
C GLN A 58 -10.49 12.05 7.82
N THR A 59 -9.58 12.97 8.15
CA THR A 59 -8.46 13.34 7.29
C THR A 59 -7.36 12.29 7.40
N ILE A 60 -7.01 11.65 6.29
CA ILE A 60 -5.99 10.60 6.24
C ILE A 60 -4.80 11.12 5.45
N GLY A 61 -3.66 11.27 6.13
CA GLY A 61 -2.40 11.59 5.47
C GLY A 61 -1.89 10.39 4.67
N VAL A 62 -1.55 10.60 3.40
CA VAL A 62 -0.93 9.59 2.54
C VAL A 62 0.42 10.10 2.09
N TYR A 63 1.48 9.40 2.49
CA TYR A 63 2.86 9.76 2.17
C TYR A 63 3.49 8.65 1.34
N PHE A 64 4.09 9.02 0.22
CA PHE A 64 4.89 8.13 -0.60
C PHE A 64 6.35 8.48 -0.39
N THR A 65 7.11 7.52 0.15
CA THR A 65 8.55 7.64 0.35
C THR A 65 9.24 6.45 -0.30
N TYR A 66 10.48 6.66 -0.71
CA TYR A 66 11.34 5.64 -1.26
C TYR A 66 12.51 5.46 -0.30
N ILE A 67 12.54 4.31 0.37
CA ILE A 67 13.55 3.99 1.39
C ILE A 67 14.12 2.62 1.01
N SER A 68 15.37 2.61 0.54
CA SER A 68 16.10 1.40 0.14
C SER A 68 16.86 0.74 1.30
N ALA A 69 17.05 1.45 2.42
CA ALA A 69 17.64 0.91 3.65
C ALA A 69 16.96 1.46 4.90
N TRP A 70 16.65 0.59 5.88
CA TRP A 70 16.09 1.00 7.17
C TRP A 70 16.56 0.11 8.33
N GLY A 71 16.66 0.71 9.51
CA GLY A 71 16.94 0.00 10.75
C GLY A 71 15.66 -0.52 11.42
N THR A 72 15.74 -1.66 12.08
CA THR A 72 14.68 -2.22 12.92
C THR A 72 14.99 -2.06 14.41
N PRO A 73 13.99 -2.12 15.32
CA PRO A 73 14.20 -1.89 16.75
C PRO A 73 15.17 -2.87 17.43
N ASP A 74 15.42 -4.02 16.83
CA ASP A 74 16.40 -5.03 17.25
C ASP A 74 17.84 -4.71 16.80
N GLY A 75 18.06 -3.58 16.14
CA GLY A 75 19.37 -3.12 15.70
C GLY A 75 19.84 -3.68 14.35
N LEU A 76 19.01 -4.46 13.66
CA LEU A 76 19.32 -4.96 12.32
C LEU A 76 19.05 -3.90 11.25
N ILE A 77 19.83 -3.94 10.17
CA ILE A 77 19.62 -3.09 8.99
C ILE A 77 19.12 -3.97 7.85
N HIS A 78 17.98 -3.57 7.28
CA HIS A 78 17.43 -4.21 6.09
C HIS A 78 17.66 -3.35 4.87
N PHE A 79 18.06 -4.01 3.78
CA PHE A 79 18.23 -3.40 2.46
C PHE A 79 17.20 -3.94 1.47
N ARG A 80 16.88 -3.13 0.46
CA ARG A 80 16.10 -3.52 -0.72
C ARG A 80 16.79 -2.99 -1.98
N PRO A 81 16.68 -3.70 -3.12
CA PRO A 81 17.27 -3.24 -4.37
C PRO A 81 16.79 -1.84 -4.76
N ASP A 82 17.71 -1.00 -5.23
CA ASP A 82 17.42 0.35 -5.72
C ASP A 82 16.88 0.32 -7.17
N ILE A 83 15.63 -0.10 -7.32
CA ILE A 83 14.98 -0.30 -8.62
C ILE A 83 14.76 0.97 -9.44
N TYR A 84 14.83 2.14 -8.80
CA TYR A 84 14.66 3.43 -9.45
C TYR A 84 15.98 4.19 -9.59
N ASN A 85 17.11 3.58 -9.21
CA ASN A 85 18.44 4.18 -9.25
C ASN A 85 18.52 5.54 -8.51
N LEU A 86 17.73 5.72 -7.44
CA LEU A 86 17.66 6.99 -6.70
C LEU A 86 18.79 7.14 -5.67
N ASP A 87 19.48 6.06 -5.33
CA ASP A 87 20.57 6.05 -4.35
C ASP A 87 21.91 6.50 -4.97
N THR A 88 21.97 6.65 -6.29
CA THR A 88 23.21 6.97 -7.05
C THR A 88 23.77 8.38 -6.82
N ARG A 89 23.29 9.13 -5.83
CA ARG A 89 23.89 10.39 -5.38
C ARG A 89 24.92 10.14 -4.28
N GLY A 90 26.07 9.59 -4.67
CA GLY A 90 27.26 9.50 -3.80
C GLY A 90 28.08 8.23 -4.05
N THR A 91 29.41 8.34 -3.94
CA THR A 91 30.41 7.32 -4.29
C THR A 91 30.41 6.06 -3.42
N PHE A 92 29.39 5.82 -2.59
CA PHE A 92 29.42 4.81 -1.52
C PHE A 92 28.10 4.07 -1.31
N ALA A 93 27.42 3.59 -2.37
CA ALA A 93 26.34 2.61 -2.21
C ALA A 93 26.05 1.85 -3.53
N SER A 94 27.08 1.36 -4.22
CA SER A 94 26.87 0.73 -5.54
C SER A 94 26.58 -0.77 -5.49
N ASN A 95 26.81 -1.50 -4.40
CA ASN A 95 26.78 -2.97 -4.45
C ASN A 95 26.26 -3.59 -3.14
N TYR A 96 24.95 -3.60 -2.96
CA TYR A 96 24.24 -4.58 -2.13
C TYR A 96 23.05 -5.13 -2.90
#